data_AF-A0AAQ4DGJ4-F1
#
_entry.id   AF-A0AAQ4DGJ4-F1
#
_cell.length_a   1.000
_cell.length_b   1.000
_cell.length_c   1.000
_cell.angle_alpha   90.00
_cell.angle_beta   90.00
_cell.angle_gamma   90.00
#
_symmetry.space_group_name_H-M   'P 1'
#
loop_
_entity.id
_entity.type
_entity.pdbx_description
1 polymer ?
#
loop_
_entity_poly.entity_id
_entity_poly.type
_entity_poly.pdbx_seq_one_letter_code
_entity_poly.pdbx_strand_id
1 'polypeptide(L)'
;MQYSEKPAIYTNHCPFFFYVQPVPYACPLPVSLTVGSQLYIQGLVPEVSVRPKEETVAFSVNLQRGTGEADPLPLHFNPRFEPEGPVVVLNSRQGKSWGSEERESPSPFAKGRPFLLVITATTQGYELAVNGLPFATFAYRQGLALADITHLCIHGDVILRSVHIPVPEMPKCVRCLIPEQAKIGDLFTLRGQVSPWAEKFVLNLATGLGPEDDLALHLNPRFGESALVRNTRRGGSWGEEEREGPFPLVPGSAFELTVHALEGGFRISIDGNHVADYGHRIVLKKVKYLVVEGDVVVNDVHIEADDVELLRQAADNWSLYQPPEPPKEVLQVGDVVPELMSEAMTYYEPKMQLECPEKPVCQRLPEVMAPGRLVIVTGVVEPKPDRFYVNLQTDVGDTADVGLHLNPRFDTKPRSVVLNSRDRDQWQEEVQVTGDKFPFTEGSPFEIQVHCQPEKYRVLVNGGFLADFPHRLDCSRIDYVCVDGSLIVDRVVFA
;
A
#
# COMPACT_ATOMS: atom_id res chain seq x y z
N MET A 1 39.56 -22.50 10.67
CA MET A 1 39.15 -21.12 10.39
C MET A 1 37.63 -21.14 10.30
N GLN A 2 36.95 -20.71 11.37
CA GLN A 2 35.49 -20.66 11.42
C GLN A 2 34.99 -19.51 10.55
N TYR A 3 34.16 -19.82 9.57
CA TYR A 3 33.36 -18.85 8.85
C TYR A 3 32.33 -18.29 9.84
N SER A 4 32.44 -17.00 10.19
CA SER A 4 31.35 -16.28 10.85
C SER A 4 30.31 -15.97 9.78
N GLU A 5 29.20 -16.70 9.77
CA GLU A 5 28.01 -16.28 9.05
C GLU A 5 27.57 -14.92 9.62
N LYS A 6 27.70 -13.87 8.80
CA LYS A 6 27.08 -12.59 9.12
C LYS A 6 25.56 -12.78 9.00
N PRO A 7 24.76 -12.53 10.05
CA PRO A 7 23.31 -12.62 9.93
C PRO A 7 22.83 -11.59 8.91
N ALA A 8 21.95 -12.03 8.00
CA ALA A 8 21.29 -11.14 7.06
C ALA A 8 20.44 -10.13 7.85
N ILE A 9 20.85 -8.86 7.81
CA ILE A 9 20.01 -7.74 8.25
C ILE A 9 19.00 -7.53 7.13
N TYR A 10 17.77 -7.96 7.34
CA TYR A 10 16.67 -7.62 6.46
C TYR A 10 16.33 -6.14 6.70
N THR A 11 16.75 -5.24 5.82
CA THR A 11 16.18 -3.89 5.74
C THR A 11 14.89 -3.90 4.93
N ASN A 12 14.15 -5.01 4.97
CA ASN A 12 12.91 -5.19 4.24
C ASN A 12 11.85 -4.34 4.92
N HIS A 13 11.53 -3.23 4.27
CA HIS A 13 10.31 -2.50 4.57
C HIS A 13 9.14 -3.47 4.35
N CYS A 14 8.39 -3.68 5.41
CA CYS A 14 7.13 -4.40 5.40
C CYS A 14 6.23 -4.01 4.22
N PRO A 15 5.37 -4.93 3.79
CA PRO A 15 4.63 -4.84 2.53
C PRO A 15 3.62 -3.69 2.41
N PHE A 16 3.38 -2.90 3.46
CA PHE A 16 2.44 -1.79 3.43
C PHE A 16 3.04 -0.61 4.18
N PHE A 17 3.57 0.38 3.47
CA PHE A 17 3.93 1.66 4.05
C PHE A 17 3.44 2.75 3.10
N PHE A 18 2.66 3.69 3.63
CA PHE A 18 2.42 4.99 3.00
C PHE A 18 3.41 5.99 3.58
N TYR A 19 4.67 5.94 3.15
CA TYR A 19 5.66 6.94 3.53
C TYR A 19 6.66 7.19 2.42
N VAL A 20 6.93 8.48 2.16
CA VAL A 20 7.90 8.93 1.15
C VAL A 20 9.28 8.39 1.50
N GLN A 21 9.75 7.39 0.76
CA GLN A 21 11.08 6.81 0.93
C GLN A 21 12.14 7.79 0.41
N PRO A 22 13.22 8.04 1.15
CA PRO A 22 14.28 8.92 0.69
C PRO A 22 14.97 8.33 -0.54
N VAL A 23 15.13 9.15 -1.58
CA VAL A 23 15.87 8.80 -2.80
C VAL A 23 17.23 9.50 -2.74
N PRO A 24 18.37 8.79 -2.91
CA PRO A 24 18.50 7.44 -3.42
C PRO A 24 18.05 6.35 -2.45
N TYR A 25 17.25 5.42 -2.96
CA TYR A 25 16.73 4.28 -2.23
C TYR A 25 17.47 3.01 -2.68
N ALA A 26 17.88 2.18 -1.73
CA ALA A 26 18.48 0.89 -2.02
C ALA A 26 18.00 -0.13 -0.99
N CYS A 27 17.38 -1.21 -1.46
CA CYS A 27 16.88 -2.27 -0.60
C CYS A 27 17.37 -3.64 -1.09
N PRO A 28 17.97 -4.47 -0.23
CA PRO A 28 18.22 -5.86 -0.55
C PRO A 28 16.88 -6.58 -0.75
N LEU A 29 16.82 -7.48 -1.73
CA LEU A 29 15.61 -8.25 -1.97
C LEU A 29 15.44 -9.29 -0.85
N PRO A 30 14.21 -9.44 -0.31
CA PRO A 30 13.91 -10.35 0.79
C PRO A 30 14.15 -11.83 0.41
N VAL A 31 13.92 -12.14 -0.86
CA VAL A 31 14.10 -13.45 -1.49
C VAL A 31 14.71 -13.24 -2.87
N SER A 32 15.42 -14.25 -3.36
CA SER A 32 15.87 -14.24 -4.76
C SER A 32 14.68 -14.18 -5.70
N LEU A 33 14.76 -13.38 -6.75
CA LEU A 33 13.72 -13.32 -7.77
C LEU A 33 13.66 -14.64 -8.55
N THR A 34 12.46 -15.13 -8.74
CA THR A 34 12.15 -16.28 -9.60
C THR A 34 11.21 -15.84 -10.70
N VAL A 35 11.03 -16.69 -11.71
CA VAL A 35 9.95 -16.49 -12.69
C VAL A 35 8.62 -16.38 -11.94
N GLY A 36 7.82 -15.37 -12.29
CA GLY A 36 6.57 -15.02 -11.61
C GLY A 36 6.73 -14.02 -10.46
N SER A 37 7.96 -13.73 -10.00
CA SER A 37 8.17 -12.67 -9.01
C SER A 37 7.73 -11.32 -9.56
N GLN A 38 7.06 -10.53 -8.72
CA GLN A 38 6.58 -9.20 -9.06
C GLN A 38 7.13 -8.19 -8.07
N LEU A 39 7.54 -7.01 -8.54
CA LEU A 39 7.93 -5.89 -7.70
C LEU A 39 7.03 -4.72 -8.03
N TYR A 40 6.50 -4.08 -7.00
CA TYR A 40 5.58 -2.97 -7.11
C TYR A 40 6.25 -1.72 -6.56
N ILE A 41 6.29 -0.66 -7.35
CA ILE A 41 6.93 0.60 -7.00
C ILE A 41 5.91 1.71 -7.23
N GLN A 42 5.43 2.33 -6.16
CA GLN A 42 4.57 3.51 -6.24
C GLN A 42 5.39 4.76 -6.02
N GLY A 43 5.25 5.74 -6.89
CA GLY A 43 5.95 7.01 -6.77
C GLY A 43 5.17 8.16 -7.36
N LEU A 44 5.74 9.36 -7.26
CA LEU A 44 5.29 10.56 -7.95
C LEU A 44 6.47 11.20 -8.65
N VAL A 45 6.27 11.57 -9.92
CA VAL A 45 7.26 12.31 -10.69
C VAL A 45 7.17 13.80 -10.31
N PRO A 46 8.24 14.43 -9.81
CA PRO A 46 8.25 15.87 -9.52
C PRO A 46 7.96 16.73 -10.75
N GLU A 47 7.40 17.92 -10.55
CA GLU A 47 7.23 18.91 -11.63
C GLU A 47 8.56 19.50 -12.10
N VAL A 48 9.51 19.64 -11.18
CA VAL A 48 10.83 20.20 -11.40
C VAL A 48 11.90 19.25 -10.92
N SER A 49 13.05 19.26 -11.59
CA SER A 49 14.22 18.49 -11.15
C SER A 49 14.63 18.94 -9.75
N VAL A 50 14.86 17.99 -8.85
CA VAL A 50 15.37 18.29 -7.50
C VAL A 50 16.89 18.34 -7.48
N ARG A 51 17.53 18.02 -8.61
CA ARG A 51 18.98 18.03 -8.79
C ARG A 51 19.42 19.37 -9.37
N PRO A 52 20.17 20.21 -8.62
CA PRO A 52 20.47 21.59 -9.02
C PRO A 52 21.27 21.76 -10.32
N LYS A 53 21.89 20.69 -10.81
CA LYS A 53 22.76 20.69 -12.01
C LYS A 53 22.10 20.06 -13.24
N GLU A 54 20.91 19.49 -13.12
CA GLU A 54 20.21 18.83 -14.22
C GLU A 54 18.94 19.62 -14.57
N GLU A 55 18.82 20.02 -15.83
CA GLU A 55 17.67 20.77 -16.34
C GLU A 55 16.44 19.88 -16.59
N THR A 56 16.65 18.57 -16.79
CA THR A 56 15.61 17.60 -17.11
C THR A 56 15.30 16.71 -15.92
N VAL A 57 14.01 16.48 -15.65
CA VAL A 57 13.55 15.50 -14.67
C VAL A 57 13.87 14.10 -15.20
N ALA A 58 14.52 13.27 -14.40
CA ALA A 58 14.72 11.86 -14.72
C ALA A 58 14.93 11.04 -13.45
N PHE A 59 14.44 9.80 -13.46
CA PHE A 59 14.70 8.86 -12.36
C PHE A 59 14.95 7.46 -12.91
N SER A 60 15.55 6.60 -12.11
CA SER A 60 15.81 5.21 -12.48
C SER A 60 15.37 4.25 -11.40
N VAL A 61 14.85 3.09 -11.83
CA VAL A 61 14.54 1.92 -11.02
C VAL A 61 15.42 0.78 -11.54
N ASN A 62 16.31 0.29 -10.69
CA ASN A 62 17.40 -0.61 -11.07
C ASN A 62 17.30 -1.92 -10.30
N LEU A 63 17.31 -3.04 -11.02
CA LEU A 63 17.61 -4.34 -10.45
C LEU A 63 19.11 -4.58 -10.60
N GLN A 64 19.80 -4.84 -9.49
CA GLN A 64 21.26 -4.94 -9.45
C GLN A 64 21.79 -5.98 -8.46
N ARG A 65 23.04 -6.39 -8.68
CA ARG A 65 23.78 -7.31 -7.81
C ARG A 65 24.64 -6.53 -6.80
N GLY A 66 24.02 -6.03 -5.74
CA GLY A 66 24.69 -5.21 -4.71
C GLY A 66 24.30 -3.75 -4.83
N THR A 67 25.08 -2.84 -4.22
CA THR A 67 24.86 -1.38 -4.24
C THR A 67 26.03 -0.59 -4.82
N GLY A 68 27.08 -1.27 -5.28
CA GLY A 68 28.29 -0.68 -5.83
C GLY A 68 28.11 -0.11 -7.23
N GLU A 69 28.87 0.95 -7.54
CA GLU A 69 28.80 1.62 -8.85
C GLU A 69 29.26 0.75 -10.03
N ALA A 70 30.01 -0.32 -9.77
CA ALA A 70 30.45 -1.28 -10.79
C ALA A 70 29.66 -2.59 -10.76
N ASP A 71 28.64 -2.67 -9.90
CA ASP A 71 27.88 -3.89 -9.76
C ASP A 71 27.04 -4.14 -11.03
N PRO A 72 26.94 -5.41 -11.45
CA PRO A 72 26.07 -5.80 -12.55
C PRO A 72 24.64 -5.31 -12.33
N LEU A 73 24.06 -4.74 -13.37
CA LEU A 73 22.73 -4.13 -13.37
C LEU A 73 21.91 -4.82 -14.47
N PRO A 74 21.22 -5.94 -14.15
CA PRO A 74 20.38 -6.65 -15.12
C PRO A 74 19.26 -5.85 -15.76
N LEU A 75 18.60 -4.94 -15.03
CA LEU A 75 17.54 -4.08 -15.56
C LEU A 75 17.70 -2.65 -15.05
N HIS A 76 17.95 -1.72 -15.96
CA HIS A 76 17.90 -0.28 -15.74
C HIS A 76 16.64 0.27 -16.40
N PHE A 77 15.65 0.67 -15.59
CA PHE A 77 14.42 1.29 -16.06
C PHE A 77 14.49 2.78 -15.77
N ASN A 78 14.57 3.63 -16.80
CA ASN A 78 14.88 5.04 -16.63
C ASN A 78 13.95 5.96 -17.43
N PRO A 79 12.84 6.41 -16.83
CA PRO A 79 12.03 7.49 -17.36
C PRO A 79 12.81 8.81 -17.39
N ARG A 80 12.80 9.47 -18.55
CA ARG A 80 13.45 10.76 -18.82
C ARG A 80 12.43 11.73 -19.41
N PHE A 81 12.45 12.98 -18.94
CA PHE A 81 11.64 14.06 -19.48
C PHE A 81 12.52 14.99 -20.29
N GLU A 82 12.89 14.53 -21.49
CA GLU A 82 13.79 15.21 -22.41
C GLU A 82 13.04 16.34 -23.17
N PRO A 83 13.77 17.32 -23.75
CA PRO A 83 13.16 18.40 -24.54
C PRO A 83 12.33 17.92 -25.73
N GLU A 84 12.73 16.81 -26.35
CA GLU A 84 12.05 16.18 -27.48
C GLU A 84 10.77 15.44 -27.07
N GLY A 85 10.58 15.18 -25.77
CA GLY A 85 9.43 14.49 -25.21
C GLY A 85 9.82 13.47 -24.12
N PRO A 86 8.85 13.01 -23.32
CA PRO A 86 9.10 12.01 -22.31
C PRO A 86 9.33 10.63 -22.95
N VAL A 87 10.38 9.94 -22.50
CA VAL A 87 10.81 8.62 -22.99
C VAL A 87 11.20 7.73 -21.81
N VAL A 88 11.04 6.41 -21.94
CA VAL A 88 11.62 5.46 -20.99
C VAL A 88 12.79 4.74 -21.64
N VAL A 89 13.96 4.83 -21.01
CA VAL A 89 15.14 4.11 -21.46
C VAL A 89 15.31 2.84 -20.64
N LEU A 90 15.41 1.71 -21.34
CA LEU A 90 15.71 0.40 -20.80
C LEU A 90 17.13 0.01 -21.19
N ASN A 91 17.92 -0.46 -20.23
CA ASN A 91 19.26 -0.95 -20.50
C ASN A 91 19.72 -1.95 -19.43
N SER A 92 20.95 -2.43 -19.56
CA SER A 92 21.63 -3.27 -18.61
C SER A 92 23.10 -2.86 -18.54
N ARG A 93 23.78 -3.10 -17.41
CA ARG A 93 25.20 -2.79 -17.24
C ARG A 93 25.97 -4.00 -16.73
N GLN A 94 27.14 -4.25 -17.30
CA GLN A 94 28.11 -5.24 -16.79
C GLN A 94 29.41 -4.54 -16.43
N GLY A 95 29.80 -4.62 -15.16
CA GLY A 95 30.92 -3.83 -14.65
C GLY A 95 30.66 -2.33 -14.83
N LYS A 96 31.53 -1.65 -15.58
CA LYS A 96 31.42 -0.21 -15.89
C LYS A 96 30.85 0.09 -17.27
N SER A 97 30.43 -0.93 -18.02
CA SER A 97 30.00 -0.80 -19.41
C SER A 97 28.49 -0.99 -19.54
N TRP A 98 27.82 0.02 -20.09
CA TRP A 98 26.42 -0.06 -20.51
C TRP A 98 26.29 -0.89 -21.78
N GLY A 99 25.20 -1.65 -21.89
CA GLY A 99 24.81 -2.29 -23.14
C GLY A 99 24.08 -1.33 -24.08
N SER A 100 23.46 -1.88 -25.12
CA SER A 100 22.63 -1.13 -26.06
C SER A 100 21.39 -0.54 -25.36
N GLU A 101 21.06 0.72 -25.63
CA GLU A 101 19.82 1.32 -25.10
C GLU A 101 18.59 0.88 -25.91
N GLU A 102 17.51 0.55 -25.21
CA GLU A 102 16.17 0.39 -25.76
C GLU A 102 15.34 1.59 -25.30
N ARG A 103 14.69 2.31 -26.23
CA ARG A 103 13.98 3.57 -25.94
C ARG A 103 12.51 3.39 -26.27
N GLU A 104 11.67 3.41 -25.23
CA GLU A 104 10.24 3.16 -25.32
C GLU A 104 9.46 4.48 -25.30
N SER A 105 8.57 4.63 -26.28
CA SER A 105 7.71 5.81 -26.44
C SER A 105 6.36 5.40 -27.05
N PRO A 106 5.23 6.01 -26.63
CA PRO A 106 5.14 7.13 -25.68
C PRO A 106 5.42 6.70 -24.23
N SER A 107 6.02 7.60 -23.43
CA SER A 107 6.24 7.35 -22.01
C SER A 107 4.92 7.38 -21.22
N PRO A 108 4.68 6.42 -20.31
CA PRO A 108 3.50 6.39 -19.45
C PRO A 108 3.64 7.31 -18.22
N PHE A 109 4.75 8.04 -18.11
CA PHE A 109 5.03 8.94 -16.99
C PHE A 109 4.79 10.39 -17.38
N ALA A 110 4.23 11.16 -16.45
CA ALA A 110 4.04 12.60 -16.58
C ALA A 110 4.53 13.31 -15.31
N LYS A 111 5.13 14.49 -15.48
CA LYS A 111 5.52 15.37 -14.37
C LYS A 111 4.30 15.74 -13.50
N GLY A 112 4.49 15.81 -12.19
CA GLY A 112 3.44 16.07 -11.21
C GLY A 112 2.47 14.90 -10.98
N ARG A 113 2.64 13.76 -11.66
CA ARG A 113 1.70 12.63 -11.58
C ARG A 113 2.24 11.45 -10.77
N PRO A 114 1.37 10.77 -10.01
CA PRO A 114 1.70 9.50 -9.38
C PRO A 114 1.76 8.38 -10.43
N PHE A 115 2.48 7.31 -10.08
CA PHE A 115 2.54 6.09 -10.87
C PHE A 115 2.61 4.86 -9.97
N LEU A 116 2.15 3.73 -10.50
CA LEU A 116 2.47 2.39 -10.02
C LEU A 116 3.22 1.65 -11.13
N LEU A 117 4.51 1.36 -10.90
CA LEU A 117 5.31 0.50 -11.75
C LEU A 117 5.28 -0.92 -11.20
N VAL A 118 4.95 -1.89 -12.04
CA VAL A 118 5.04 -3.32 -11.74
C VAL A 118 6.09 -3.94 -12.65
N ILE A 119 7.09 -4.58 -12.04
CA ILE A 119 8.14 -5.32 -12.74
C ILE A 119 7.88 -6.80 -12.47
N THR A 120 7.55 -7.56 -13.52
CA THR A 120 7.32 -9.01 -13.44
C THR A 120 8.49 -9.74 -14.08
N ALA A 121 9.14 -10.64 -13.34
CA ALA A 121 10.15 -11.53 -13.89
C ALA A 121 9.47 -12.69 -14.65
N THR A 122 9.82 -12.88 -15.92
CA THR A 122 9.26 -13.94 -16.77
C THR A 122 10.33 -14.91 -17.23
N THR A 123 9.99 -15.89 -18.07
CA THR A 123 10.98 -16.81 -18.63
C THR A 123 11.89 -16.16 -19.68
N GLN A 124 11.48 -15.04 -20.27
CA GLN A 124 12.20 -14.37 -21.37
C GLN A 124 12.86 -13.06 -20.95
N GLY A 125 12.47 -12.49 -19.81
CA GLY A 125 12.97 -11.19 -19.38
C GLY A 125 12.11 -10.58 -18.28
N TYR A 126 11.88 -9.28 -18.38
CA TYR A 126 11.00 -8.53 -17.49
C TYR A 126 9.82 -7.97 -18.27
N GLU A 127 8.62 -8.16 -17.75
CA GLU A 127 7.43 -7.45 -18.20
C GLU A 127 7.21 -6.24 -17.29
N LEU A 128 6.99 -5.09 -17.90
CA LEU A 128 6.88 -3.78 -17.24
C LEU A 128 5.47 -3.26 -17.48
N ALA A 129 4.72 -3.05 -16.41
CA ALA A 129 3.40 -2.44 -16.46
C ALA A 129 3.41 -1.14 -15.64
N VAL A 130 2.72 -0.11 -16.13
CA VAL A 130 2.58 1.17 -15.45
C VAL A 130 1.10 1.49 -15.32
N ASN A 131 0.64 1.79 -14.09
CA ASN A 131 -0.76 2.09 -13.77
C ASN A 131 -1.73 0.99 -14.22
N GLY A 132 -1.32 -0.28 -14.09
CA GLY A 132 -2.14 -1.43 -14.46
C GLY A 132 -2.13 -1.78 -15.95
N LEU A 133 -1.49 -0.97 -16.79
CA LEU A 133 -1.39 -1.21 -18.23
C LEU A 133 -0.02 -1.78 -18.60
N PRO A 134 0.05 -2.84 -19.44
CA PRO A 134 1.30 -3.30 -20.02
C PRO A 134 2.00 -2.18 -20.78
N PHE A 135 3.29 -1.97 -20.52
CA PHE A 135 4.06 -0.89 -21.13
C PHE A 135 5.18 -1.42 -22.02
N ALA A 136 6.09 -2.22 -21.46
CA ALA A 136 7.27 -2.68 -22.19
C ALA A 136 7.73 -4.06 -21.72
N THR A 137 8.54 -4.72 -22.53
CA THR A 137 9.25 -5.93 -22.14
C THR A 137 10.74 -5.74 -22.35
N PHE A 138 11.56 -6.22 -21.41
CA PHE A 138 13.01 -6.15 -21.52
C PHE A 138 13.61 -7.54 -21.43
N ALA A 139 14.21 -8.03 -22.52
CA ALA A 139 14.76 -9.39 -22.58
C ALA A 139 15.99 -9.55 -21.67
N TYR A 140 16.19 -10.75 -21.13
CA TYR A 140 17.42 -11.05 -20.38
C TYR A 140 18.66 -10.88 -21.26
N ARG A 141 19.69 -10.22 -20.72
CA ARG A 141 20.97 -10.05 -21.41
C ARG A 141 21.97 -11.11 -20.97
N GLN A 142 22.81 -11.57 -21.91
CA GLN A 142 23.80 -12.60 -21.64
C GLN A 142 24.73 -12.20 -20.49
N GLY A 143 24.89 -13.08 -19.49
CA GLY A 143 25.75 -12.83 -18.32
C GLY A 143 25.09 -12.03 -17.19
N LEU A 144 23.80 -11.72 -17.29
CA LEU A 144 23.02 -11.03 -16.26
C LEU A 144 21.80 -11.88 -15.88
N ALA A 145 22.00 -12.89 -15.03
CA ALA A 145 20.93 -13.80 -14.65
C ALA A 145 19.98 -13.17 -13.63
N LEU A 146 18.70 -13.58 -13.67
CA LEU A 146 17.70 -13.18 -12.68
C LEU A 146 18.16 -13.49 -11.23
N ALA A 147 18.78 -14.66 -11.04
CA ALA A 147 19.28 -15.11 -9.74
C ALA A 147 20.44 -14.28 -9.17
N ASP A 148 21.11 -13.47 -10.01
CA ASP A 148 22.20 -12.59 -9.57
C ASP A 148 21.68 -11.29 -8.93
N ILE A 149 20.40 -10.97 -9.09
CA ILE A 149 19.80 -9.75 -8.54
C ILE A 149 19.63 -9.92 -7.05
N THR A 150 20.22 -8.98 -6.30
CA THR A 150 20.15 -8.97 -4.84
C THR A 150 19.57 -7.68 -4.29
N HIS A 151 19.47 -6.62 -5.10
CA HIS A 151 18.99 -5.32 -4.65
C HIS A 151 18.08 -4.65 -5.68
N LEU A 152 17.09 -3.92 -5.18
CA LEU A 152 16.35 -2.89 -5.89
C LEU A 152 16.92 -1.52 -5.50
N CYS A 153 17.34 -0.73 -6.48
CA CYS A 153 17.89 0.60 -6.28
C CYS A 153 17.15 1.65 -7.10
N ILE A 154 16.77 2.76 -6.48
CA ILE A 154 16.01 3.84 -7.12
C ILE A 154 16.79 5.14 -6.93
N HIS A 155 17.00 5.87 -8.02
CA HIS A 155 17.78 7.11 -8.03
C HIS A 155 17.09 8.20 -8.86
N GLY A 156 17.52 9.45 -8.69
CA GLY A 156 17.07 10.59 -9.49
C GLY A 156 15.81 11.25 -8.94
N ASP A 157 15.10 11.96 -9.81
CA ASP A 157 13.96 12.81 -9.49
C ASP A 157 12.66 11.99 -9.37
N VAL A 158 12.45 11.36 -8.22
CA VAL A 158 11.21 10.65 -7.90
C VAL A 158 10.89 10.76 -6.42
N ILE A 159 9.62 11.01 -6.11
CA ILE A 159 9.08 10.89 -4.75
C ILE A 159 8.56 9.47 -4.60
N LEU A 160 9.38 8.60 -4.01
CA LEU A 160 9.03 7.19 -3.84
C LEU A 160 8.02 7.06 -2.70
N ARG A 161 6.81 6.54 -2.94
CA ARG A 161 5.75 6.40 -1.91
C ARG A 161 5.74 5.03 -1.25
N SER A 162 5.94 3.97 -2.02
CA SER A 162 5.98 2.61 -1.50
C SER A 162 6.74 1.69 -2.45
N VAL A 163 7.35 0.65 -1.88
CA VAL A 163 7.90 -0.49 -2.59
C VAL A 163 7.32 -1.73 -1.95
N HIS A 164 6.70 -2.60 -2.75
CA HIS A 164 6.15 -3.86 -2.30
C HIS A 164 6.78 -5.01 -3.09
N ILE A 165 7.38 -5.95 -2.37
CA ILE A 165 8.02 -7.15 -2.93
C ILE A 165 7.35 -8.33 -2.23
N PRO A 166 6.37 -9.00 -2.86
CA PRO A 166 5.72 -10.17 -2.31
C PRO A 166 6.75 -11.27 -2.04
N VAL A 167 6.67 -11.87 -0.86
CA VAL A 167 7.40 -13.09 -0.53
C VAL A 167 6.39 -14.25 -0.44
N PRO A 168 6.71 -15.44 -0.97
CA PRO A 168 5.79 -16.59 -0.90
C PRO A 168 5.50 -17.01 0.54
N GLU A 169 6.50 -16.90 1.41
CA GLU A 169 6.42 -17.16 2.84
C GLU A 169 7.31 -16.15 3.57
N MET A 170 6.79 -15.54 4.64
CA MET A 170 7.60 -14.64 5.48
C MET A 170 8.66 -15.44 6.26
N PRO A 171 9.85 -14.87 6.50
CA PRO A 171 10.86 -15.53 7.30
C PRO A 171 10.36 -15.82 8.73
N LYS A 172 10.76 -16.96 9.31
CA LYS A 172 10.46 -17.32 10.72
C LYS A 172 10.96 -16.28 11.74
N CYS A 173 11.96 -15.50 11.35
CA CYS A 173 12.47 -14.38 12.13
C CYS A 173 12.36 -13.12 11.28
N VAL A 174 11.52 -12.19 11.72
CA VAL A 174 11.32 -10.91 11.04
C VAL A 174 12.08 -9.85 11.81
N ARG A 175 12.93 -9.10 11.11
CA ARG A 175 13.63 -7.93 11.65
C ARG A 175 13.33 -6.76 10.73
N CYS A 176 12.63 -5.77 11.25
CA CYS A 176 12.21 -4.59 10.50
C CYS A 176 12.96 -3.38 11.05
N LEU A 177 13.61 -2.62 10.18
CA LEU A 177 14.08 -1.28 10.53
C LEU A 177 12.86 -0.36 10.62
N ILE A 178 12.74 0.39 11.72
CA ILE A 178 11.79 1.49 11.83
C ILE A 178 12.37 2.64 11.00
N PRO A 179 11.67 3.12 9.94
CA PRO A 179 12.25 4.03 8.96
C PRO A 179 12.76 5.35 9.56
N GLU A 180 12.07 5.85 10.59
CA GLU A 180 12.46 7.01 11.40
C GLU A 180 12.72 6.62 12.86
N GLN A 181 13.04 7.61 13.70
CA GLN A 181 13.00 7.40 15.15
C GLN A 181 11.55 7.17 15.56
N ALA A 182 11.29 6.07 16.29
CA ALA A 182 9.95 5.82 16.82
C ALA A 182 9.43 7.05 17.59
N LYS A 183 8.19 7.44 17.30
CA LYS A 183 7.53 8.63 17.84
C LYS A 183 6.18 8.30 18.45
N ILE A 184 5.67 9.23 19.25
CA ILE A 184 4.35 9.12 19.86
C ILE A 184 3.32 9.12 18.72
N GLY A 185 2.34 8.23 18.81
CA GLY A 185 1.34 7.99 17.78
C GLY A 185 1.67 6.80 16.87
N ASP A 186 2.91 6.31 16.85
CA ASP A 186 3.26 5.15 16.04
C ASP A 186 2.48 3.90 16.50
N LEU A 187 1.89 3.18 15.55
CA LEU A 187 1.19 1.91 15.75
C LEU A 187 1.96 0.79 15.08
N PHE A 188 2.55 -0.11 15.87
CA PHE A 188 3.21 -1.32 15.40
C PHE A 188 2.22 -2.48 15.40
N THR A 189 1.93 -3.05 14.24
CA THR A 189 0.97 -4.14 14.06
C THR A 189 1.70 -5.40 13.58
N LEU A 190 1.38 -6.54 14.17
CA LEU A 190 1.81 -7.88 13.75
C LEU A 190 0.56 -8.70 13.49
N ARG A 191 0.38 -9.17 12.25
CA ARG A 191 -0.62 -10.17 11.90
C ARG A 191 0.06 -11.49 11.61
N GLY A 192 -0.48 -12.56 12.16
CA GLY A 192 0.10 -13.88 11.98
C GLY A 192 -0.81 -14.99 12.45
N GLN A 193 -0.27 -16.18 12.44
CA GLN A 193 -0.89 -17.37 13.00
C GLN A 193 0.04 -17.94 14.07
N VAL A 194 -0.50 -18.18 15.26
CA VAL A 194 0.25 -18.88 16.31
C VAL A 194 0.51 -20.31 15.83
N SER A 195 1.73 -20.81 16.01
CA SER A 195 2.01 -22.21 15.68
C SER A 195 1.12 -23.15 16.49
N PRO A 196 0.62 -24.28 15.93
CA PRO A 196 -0.23 -25.24 16.66
C PRO A 196 0.41 -25.81 17.94
N TRP A 197 1.74 -25.78 18.03
CA TRP A 197 2.55 -26.30 19.13
C TRP A 197 3.33 -25.20 19.85
N ALA A 198 2.85 -23.95 19.79
CA ALA A 198 3.59 -22.81 20.30
C ALA A 198 3.85 -22.92 21.81
N GLU A 199 5.12 -22.82 22.21
CA GLU A 199 5.52 -22.60 23.59
C GLU A 199 5.57 -21.09 23.87
N LYS A 200 6.21 -20.34 22.96
CA LYS A 200 6.32 -18.88 23.05
C LYS A 200 6.76 -18.23 21.73
N PHE A 201 6.39 -16.98 21.56
CA PHE A 201 7.02 -16.10 20.57
C PHE A 201 7.31 -14.73 21.19
N VAL A 202 8.02 -13.88 20.48
CA VAL A 202 8.39 -12.54 20.95
C VAL A 202 8.15 -11.49 19.88
N LEU A 203 7.72 -10.30 20.30
CA LEU A 203 7.83 -9.05 19.56
C LEU A 203 8.70 -8.10 20.40
N ASN A 204 9.80 -7.66 19.81
CA ASN A 204 10.76 -6.77 20.45
C ASN A 204 10.82 -5.42 19.74
N LEU A 205 10.79 -4.33 20.52
CA LEU A 205 11.16 -2.99 20.07
C LEU A 205 12.59 -2.72 20.55
N ALA A 206 13.56 -2.84 19.66
CA ALA A 206 14.99 -2.85 19.97
C ALA A 206 15.70 -1.57 19.52
N THR A 207 16.75 -1.16 20.25
CA THR A 207 17.59 -0.01 19.89
C THR A 207 18.66 -0.37 18.84
N GLY A 208 18.90 -1.67 18.63
CA GLY A 208 19.84 -2.24 17.69
C GLY A 208 19.61 -3.75 17.51
N LEU A 209 20.39 -4.40 16.64
CA LEU A 209 20.24 -5.83 16.30
C LEU A 209 21.28 -6.74 16.98
N GLY A 210 22.21 -6.15 17.73
CA GLY A 210 23.22 -6.88 18.49
C GLY A 210 22.61 -7.63 19.68
N PRO A 211 23.27 -8.71 20.13
CA PRO A 211 22.77 -9.54 21.23
C PRO A 211 22.64 -8.77 22.56
N GLU A 212 23.44 -7.72 22.74
CA GLU A 212 23.48 -6.85 23.92
C GLU A 212 22.67 -5.55 23.75
N ASP A 213 22.06 -5.32 22.58
CA ASP A 213 21.29 -4.10 22.35
C ASP A 213 20.03 -4.07 23.23
N ASP A 214 19.69 -2.86 23.66
CA ASP A 214 18.58 -2.61 24.56
C ASP A 214 17.25 -2.95 23.88
N LEU A 215 16.33 -3.52 24.66
CA LEU A 215 14.95 -3.77 24.26
C LEU A 215 14.06 -2.81 25.04
N ALA A 216 13.52 -1.80 24.38
CA ALA A 216 12.58 -0.87 24.99
C ALA A 216 11.31 -1.58 25.44
N LEU A 217 10.82 -2.48 24.60
CA LEU A 217 9.75 -3.43 24.90
C LEU A 217 10.15 -4.82 24.42
N HIS A 218 10.09 -5.78 25.33
CA HIS A 218 10.10 -7.20 25.05
C HIS A 218 8.71 -7.73 25.38
N LEU A 219 7.95 -8.10 24.36
CA LEU A 219 6.61 -8.64 24.49
C LEU A 219 6.66 -10.13 24.19
N ASN A 220 6.37 -10.97 25.17
CA ASN A 220 6.57 -12.40 25.09
C ASN A 220 5.32 -13.17 25.56
N PRO A 221 4.41 -13.50 24.63
CA PRO A 221 3.39 -14.50 24.86
C PRO A 221 4.00 -15.86 25.23
N ARG A 222 3.63 -16.40 26.40
CA ARG A 222 4.03 -17.73 26.86
C ARG A 222 2.77 -18.58 27.06
N PHE A 223 2.57 -19.56 26.19
CA PHE A 223 1.33 -20.35 26.15
C PHE A 223 1.24 -21.33 27.33
N GLY A 224 2.36 -21.89 27.79
CA GLY A 224 2.39 -22.77 28.96
C GLY A 224 2.07 -22.06 30.29
N GLU A 225 2.27 -20.74 30.33
CA GLU A 225 1.97 -19.89 31.50
C GLU A 225 0.64 -19.13 31.34
N SER A 226 0.02 -19.18 30.15
CA SER A 226 -1.10 -18.32 29.75
C SER A 226 -0.87 -16.84 30.09
N ALA A 227 0.35 -16.34 29.80
CA ALA A 227 0.77 -15.01 30.21
C ALA A 227 1.41 -14.24 29.06
N LEU A 228 1.03 -12.96 28.94
CA LEU A 228 1.68 -11.99 28.08
C LEU A 228 2.73 -11.24 28.89
N VAL A 229 3.98 -11.72 28.85
CA VAL A 229 5.07 -11.11 29.62
C VAL A 229 5.57 -9.87 28.91
N ARG A 230 5.67 -8.74 29.63
CA ARG A 230 6.32 -7.52 29.14
C ARG A 230 7.54 -7.21 29.99
N ASN A 231 8.63 -6.82 29.36
CA ASN A 231 9.80 -6.34 30.07
C ASN A 231 10.65 -5.39 29.20
N THR A 232 11.69 -4.85 29.78
CA THR A 232 12.73 -4.05 29.13
C THR A 232 14.06 -4.69 29.45
N ARG A 233 14.96 -4.77 28.47
CA ARG A 233 16.35 -5.17 28.66
C ARG A 233 17.24 -3.96 28.44
N ARG A 234 18.09 -3.65 29.42
CA ARG A 234 19.03 -2.52 29.34
C ARG A 234 20.44 -2.98 29.71
N GLY A 235 21.41 -2.74 28.84
CA GLY A 235 22.81 -3.14 29.03
C GLY A 235 22.93 -4.64 29.33
N GLY A 236 22.24 -5.47 28.56
CA GLY A 236 22.21 -6.94 28.73
C GLY A 236 21.38 -7.46 29.92
N SER A 237 20.91 -6.59 30.82
CA SER A 237 20.15 -7.00 32.03
C SER A 237 18.64 -6.79 31.87
N TRP A 238 17.86 -7.78 32.29
CA TRP A 238 16.40 -7.69 32.34
C TRP A 238 15.92 -6.85 33.53
N GLY A 239 14.87 -6.05 33.32
CA GLY A 239 14.17 -5.37 34.41
C GLY A 239 13.11 -6.23 35.09
N GLU A 240 12.22 -5.60 35.83
CA GLU A 240 11.06 -6.25 36.45
C GLU A 240 10.03 -6.65 35.39
N GLU A 241 9.64 -7.93 35.37
CA GLU A 241 8.60 -8.44 34.47
C GLU A 241 7.21 -7.95 34.90
N GLU A 242 6.38 -7.60 33.93
CA GLU A 242 4.95 -7.36 34.16
C GLU A 242 4.13 -8.42 33.42
N ARG A 243 3.12 -8.97 34.08
CA ARG A 243 2.46 -10.22 33.66
C ARG A 243 0.93 -10.16 33.73
N GLU A 244 0.37 -9.11 34.33
CA GLU A 244 -1.07 -8.95 34.54
C GLU A 244 -1.78 -8.73 33.20
N GLY A 245 -3.04 -9.18 33.11
CA GLY A 245 -3.90 -8.98 31.93
C GLY A 245 -4.44 -10.30 31.36
N PRO A 246 -5.38 -10.22 30.41
CA PRO A 246 -5.90 -11.39 29.71
C PRO A 246 -4.87 -12.00 28.77
N PHE A 247 -5.04 -13.29 28.44
CA PHE A 247 -4.23 -14.00 27.43
C PHE A 247 -5.14 -14.54 26.31
N PRO A 248 -5.44 -13.73 25.28
CA PRO A 248 -6.41 -14.09 24.25
C PRO A 248 -5.85 -14.95 23.09
N LEU A 249 -4.54 -15.24 23.08
CA LEU A 249 -3.90 -15.99 22.00
C LEU A 249 -4.14 -17.49 22.12
N VAL A 250 -4.45 -18.14 20.99
CA VAL A 250 -4.73 -19.59 20.92
C VAL A 250 -3.77 -20.25 19.92
N PRO A 251 -3.09 -21.35 20.29
CA PRO A 251 -2.26 -22.12 19.36
C PRO A 251 -3.03 -22.54 18.10
N GLY A 252 -2.43 -22.33 16.93
CA GLY A 252 -3.04 -22.63 15.64
C GLY A 252 -4.01 -21.55 15.11
N SER A 253 -4.34 -20.52 15.90
CA SER A 253 -5.26 -19.46 15.48
C SER A 253 -4.53 -18.27 14.87
N ALA A 254 -5.18 -17.59 13.93
CA ALA A 254 -4.76 -16.28 13.45
C ALA A 254 -4.99 -15.21 14.53
N PHE A 255 -4.18 -14.15 14.50
CA PHE A 255 -4.30 -13.01 15.40
C PHE A 255 -3.78 -11.73 14.75
N GLU A 256 -4.25 -10.59 15.26
CA GLU A 256 -3.64 -9.28 15.09
C GLU A 256 -3.16 -8.75 16.44
N LEU A 257 -1.87 -8.47 16.58
CA LEU A 257 -1.27 -7.86 17.76
C LEU A 257 -0.86 -6.43 17.42
N THR A 258 -1.34 -5.45 18.17
CA THR A 258 -0.97 -4.05 18.00
C THR A 258 -0.27 -3.49 19.24
N VAL A 259 0.74 -2.66 19.01
CA VAL A 259 1.48 -1.91 20.03
C VAL A 259 1.44 -0.44 19.63
N HIS A 260 0.63 0.36 20.32
CA HIS A 260 0.49 1.79 20.08
C HIS A 260 1.41 2.57 21.01
N ALA A 261 2.33 3.35 20.48
CA ALA A 261 3.23 4.21 21.23
C ALA A 261 2.52 5.48 21.68
N LEU A 262 2.12 5.55 22.95
CA LEU A 262 1.51 6.72 23.58
C LEU A 262 2.57 7.54 24.33
N GLU A 263 2.20 8.72 24.81
CA GLU A 263 3.09 9.60 25.58
C GLU A 263 3.64 8.90 26.85
N GLY A 264 2.80 8.16 27.57
CA GLY A 264 3.15 7.51 28.84
C GLY A 264 3.71 6.08 28.72
N GLY A 265 3.60 5.44 27.57
CA GLY A 265 3.95 4.04 27.41
C GLY A 265 3.42 3.43 26.12
N PHE A 266 3.48 2.11 26.03
CA PHE A 266 2.88 1.34 24.95
C PHE A 266 1.51 0.81 25.37
N ARG A 267 0.52 0.93 24.50
CA ARG A 267 -0.76 0.23 24.63
C ARG A 267 -0.78 -0.99 23.73
N ILE A 268 -1.02 -2.15 24.32
CA ILE A 268 -1.00 -3.45 23.64
C ILE A 268 -2.43 -3.95 23.48
N SER A 269 -2.82 -4.28 22.24
CA SER A 269 -4.13 -4.86 21.93
C SER A 269 -3.98 -6.11 21.09
N ILE A 270 -4.90 -7.07 21.25
CA ILE A 270 -4.96 -8.29 20.43
C ILE A 270 -6.38 -8.42 19.88
N ASP A 271 -6.48 -8.60 18.56
CA ASP A 271 -7.73 -8.64 17.79
C ASP A 271 -8.64 -7.45 18.12
N GLY A 272 -8.05 -6.25 18.15
CA GLY A 272 -8.74 -4.99 18.47
C GLY A 272 -9.08 -4.78 19.95
N ASN A 273 -8.87 -5.78 20.82
CA ASN A 273 -9.18 -5.69 22.24
C ASN A 273 -7.94 -5.30 23.06
N HIS A 274 -8.08 -4.31 23.95
CA HIS A 274 -7.02 -3.91 24.86
C HIS A 274 -6.63 -5.07 25.80
N VAL A 275 -5.33 -5.32 25.94
CA VAL A 275 -4.78 -6.41 26.78
C VAL A 275 -3.93 -5.86 27.91
N ALA A 276 -3.01 -4.94 27.62
CA ALA A 276 -2.11 -4.38 28.63
C ALA A 276 -1.60 -3.00 28.20
N ASP A 277 -1.25 -2.16 29.19
CA ASP A 277 -0.42 -0.98 28.98
C ASP A 277 0.96 -1.24 29.61
N TYR A 278 2.04 -0.73 29.01
CA TYR A 278 3.42 -0.89 29.49
C TYR A 278 4.17 0.44 29.46
N GLY A 279 4.59 0.94 30.62
CA GLY A 279 5.23 2.26 30.74
C GLY A 279 6.58 2.35 30.02
N HIS A 280 6.90 3.51 29.44
CA HIS A 280 8.19 3.73 28.79
C HIS A 280 9.34 3.66 29.81
N ARG A 281 10.14 2.59 29.74
CA ARG A 281 11.39 2.49 30.52
C ARG A 281 12.61 2.93 29.72
N ILE A 282 12.53 2.97 28.40
CA ILE A 282 13.57 3.50 27.50
C ILE A 282 12.95 4.60 26.64
N VAL A 283 13.73 5.65 26.34
CA VAL A 283 13.29 6.76 25.49
C VAL A 283 12.91 6.21 24.11
N LEU A 284 11.66 6.42 23.70
CA LEU A 284 11.07 5.89 22.47
C LEU A 284 11.94 6.15 21.23
N LYS A 285 12.49 7.36 21.10
CA LYS A 285 13.38 7.77 20.00
C LYS A 285 14.64 6.90 19.82
N LYS A 286 15.01 6.10 20.82
CA LYS A 286 16.14 5.15 20.72
C LYS A 286 15.76 3.85 20.02
N VAL A 287 14.47 3.52 19.91
CA VAL A 287 13.99 2.33 19.24
C VAL A 287 14.20 2.48 17.73
N LYS A 288 14.84 1.49 17.13
CA LYS A 288 15.20 1.46 15.70
C LYS A 288 14.70 0.23 14.98
N TYR A 289 14.39 -0.85 15.70
CA TYR A 289 14.03 -2.11 15.08
C TYR A 289 12.80 -2.72 15.76
N LEU A 290 11.94 -3.32 14.95
CA LEU A 290 10.92 -4.27 15.40
C LEU A 290 11.42 -5.68 15.04
N VAL A 291 11.45 -6.58 16.02
CA VAL A 291 11.93 -7.96 15.82
C VAL A 291 10.89 -8.96 16.29
N VAL A 292 10.49 -9.87 15.42
CA VAL A 292 9.56 -10.97 15.72
C VAL A 292 10.28 -12.30 15.57
N GLU A 293 10.22 -13.13 16.60
CA GLU A 293 10.89 -14.44 16.66
C GLU A 293 10.06 -15.46 17.46
N GLY A 294 10.31 -16.75 17.25
CA GLY A 294 9.69 -17.84 18.01
C GLY A 294 8.54 -18.53 17.27
N ASP A 295 7.59 -19.08 18.01
CA ASP A 295 6.58 -20.01 17.50
C ASP A 295 5.38 -19.33 16.82
N VAL A 296 5.66 -18.46 15.84
CA VAL A 296 4.67 -17.69 15.09
C VAL A 296 4.94 -17.75 13.59
N VAL A 297 3.89 -17.94 12.81
CA VAL A 297 3.90 -17.70 11.37
C VAL A 297 3.50 -16.24 11.17
N VAL A 298 4.44 -15.41 10.72
CA VAL A 298 4.18 -13.99 10.46
C VAL A 298 3.54 -13.87 9.09
N ASN A 299 2.38 -13.22 8.99
CA ASN A 299 1.74 -12.95 7.70
C ASN A 299 2.03 -11.52 7.26
N ASP A 300 1.99 -10.58 8.20
CA ASP A 300 2.21 -9.17 7.96
C ASP A 300 2.76 -8.50 9.21
N VAL A 301 3.63 -7.51 9.02
CA VAL A 301 4.05 -6.59 10.07
C VAL A 301 3.81 -5.21 9.48
N HIS A 302 3.18 -4.31 10.21
CA HIS A 302 2.85 -2.98 9.72
C HIS A 302 3.25 -1.96 10.77
N ILE A 303 3.74 -0.79 10.34
CA ILE A 303 4.06 0.31 11.25
C ILE A 303 3.39 1.55 10.67
N GLU A 304 2.29 1.99 11.30
CA GLU A 304 1.66 3.26 10.96
C GLU A 304 2.35 4.32 11.80
N ALA A 305 3.07 5.25 11.17
CA ALA A 305 3.45 6.47 11.87
C ALA A 305 2.25 7.42 11.82
N ASP A 306 1.84 7.91 12.99
CA ASP A 306 0.85 8.98 13.07
C ASP A 306 1.60 10.30 12.93
N ASP A 307 1.63 10.84 11.71
CA ASP A 307 2.28 12.12 11.47
C ASP A 307 1.37 13.29 11.86
N VAL A 308 1.04 13.33 13.16
CA VAL A 308 0.30 14.41 13.79
C VAL A 308 0.94 15.77 13.49
N GLU A 309 2.27 15.84 13.40
CA GLU A 309 3.01 17.07 13.11
C GLU A 309 2.94 17.46 11.62
N LEU A 310 2.87 16.50 10.70
CA LEU A 310 2.72 16.73 9.26
C LEU A 310 1.28 17.14 8.93
N LEU A 311 0.29 16.57 9.64
CA LEU A 311 -1.12 17.02 9.61
C LEU A 311 -1.29 18.40 10.25
N ARG A 312 -0.55 18.71 11.33
CA ARG A 312 -0.56 20.01 12.00
C ARG A 312 0.16 21.10 11.17
N GLN A 313 1.28 20.78 10.52
CA GLN A 313 1.98 21.68 9.59
C GLN A 313 1.18 21.90 8.30
N ALA A 314 0.44 20.89 7.82
CA ALA A 314 -0.50 21.04 6.71
C ALA A 314 -1.75 21.87 7.08
N ALA A 315 -2.19 21.81 8.34
CA ALA A 315 -3.30 22.62 8.85
C ALA A 315 -2.89 24.08 9.16
N ASP A 316 -1.66 24.32 9.65
CA ASP A 316 -1.18 25.66 9.99
C ASP A 316 -0.83 26.50 8.75
N ASN A 317 -0.50 25.89 7.60
CA ASN A 317 -0.21 26.62 6.36
C ASN A 317 -1.44 27.19 5.64
N TRP A 318 -2.67 26.91 6.10
CA TRP A 318 -3.88 27.57 5.61
C TRP A 318 -4.09 28.96 6.23
N SER A 319 -3.40 29.27 7.33
CA SER A 319 -3.56 30.53 8.07
C SER A 319 -2.69 31.70 7.55
N LEU A 320 -1.80 31.44 6.59
CA LEU A 320 -0.96 32.45 5.92
C LEU A 320 -1.48 32.87 4.53
N TYR A 321 -2.59 32.28 4.05
CA TYR A 321 -3.25 32.75 2.84
C TYR A 321 -4.24 33.88 3.19
N GLN A 322 -3.83 35.12 2.90
CA GLN A 322 -4.76 36.24 2.79
C GLN A 322 -5.11 36.44 1.31
N PRO A 323 -6.33 36.12 0.86
CA PRO A 323 -6.76 36.49 -0.47
C PRO A 323 -6.76 38.03 -0.59
N PRO A 324 -6.33 38.60 -1.72
CA PRO A 324 -6.41 40.05 -1.92
C PRO A 324 -7.88 40.51 -1.84
N GLU A 325 -8.14 41.63 -1.17
CA GLU A 325 -9.49 42.20 -1.12
C GLU A 325 -9.98 42.51 -2.55
N PRO A 326 -11.27 42.25 -2.84
CA PRO A 326 -11.83 42.58 -4.15
C PRO A 326 -11.74 44.10 -4.38
N PRO A 327 -11.43 44.56 -5.60
CA PRO A 327 -11.42 45.98 -5.93
C PRO A 327 -12.80 46.58 -5.64
N LYS A 328 -12.84 47.58 -4.76
CA LYS A 328 -14.02 48.43 -4.55
C LYS A 328 -14.02 49.52 -5.61
N GLU A 329 -14.60 49.25 -6.77
CA GLU A 329 -15.23 50.27 -7.60
C GLU A 329 -16.19 49.62 -8.60
N VAL A 330 -17.47 49.94 -8.49
CA VAL A 330 -18.52 49.55 -9.42
C VAL A 330 -18.51 50.56 -10.56
N LEU A 331 -18.28 50.14 -11.79
CA LEU A 331 -18.42 51.00 -12.97
C LEU A 331 -19.46 50.44 -13.95
N GLN A 332 -20.31 51.36 -14.41
CA GLN A 332 -21.56 51.14 -15.14
C GLN A 332 -21.35 50.70 -16.59
N VAL A 333 -22.45 50.18 -17.17
CA VAL A 333 -22.59 49.68 -18.54
C VAL A 333 -22.27 50.74 -19.60
N GLY A 334 -21.50 50.31 -20.60
CA GLY A 334 -21.53 50.87 -21.96
C GLY A 334 -20.27 51.62 -22.35
N ASP A 335 -19.35 50.93 -23.05
CA ASP A 335 -18.83 51.39 -24.34
C ASP A 335 -18.06 50.24 -25.01
N VAL A 336 -18.51 49.91 -26.22
CA VAL A 336 -17.91 48.95 -27.14
C VAL A 336 -16.69 49.62 -27.76
N VAL A 337 -15.51 48.99 -27.76
CA VAL A 337 -14.83 48.55 -29.00
C VAL A 337 -13.85 47.40 -28.66
N PRO A 338 -13.82 46.36 -29.50
CA PRO A 338 -13.26 45.03 -29.26
C PRO A 338 -11.86 44.87 -29.87
N GLU A 339 -11.30 43.66 -29.73
CA GLU A 339 -10.24 43.00 -30.55
C GLU A 339 -9.03 42.43 -29.81
N LEU A 340 -8.93 42.54 -28.48
CA LEU A 340 -7.83 41.90 -27.73
C LEU A 340 -8.27 40.93 -26.61
N MET A 341 -9.57 40.68 -26.48
CA MET A 341 -10.12 39.74 -25.48
C MET A 341 -10.84 38.53 -26.08
N SER A 342 -11.00 38.44 -27.41
CA SER A 342 -11.60 37.27 -28.05
C SER A 342 -10.62 36.12 -28.28
N GLU A 343 -9.30 36.36 -28.26
CA GLU A 343 -8.30 35.29 -28.38
C GLU A 343 -7.86 34.72 -27.02
N ALA A 344 -8.14 35.41 -25.91
CA ALA A 344 -7.81 34.95 -24.56
C ALA A 344 -8.96 34.21 -23.84
N MET A 345 -10.15 34.17 -24.44
CA MET A 345 -11.33 33.45 -23.91
C MET A 345 -11.71 32.19 -24.69
N THR A 346 -10.80 31.69 -25.53
CA THR A 346 -10.73 30.25 -25.84
C THR A 346 -9.52 29.63 -25.15
N TYR A 347 -9.29 30.01 -23.88
CA TYR A 347 -8.69 29.06 -22.97
C TYR A 347 -9.67 27.88 -22.90
N TYR A 348 -9.31 26.81 -23.61
CA TYR A 348 -9.67 25.47 -23.20
C TYR A 348 -9.61 25.45 -21.67
N GLU A 349 -10.75 25.30 -21.01
CA GLU A 349 -10.75 24.48 -19.81
C GLU A 349 -10.00 23.21 -20.23
N PRO A 350 -8.84 22.88 -19.65
CA PRO A 350 -8.44 21.50 -19.67
C PRO A 350 -9.48 20.85 -18.76
N LYS A 351 -10.62 20.44 -19.35
CA LYS A 351 -11.36 19.32 -18.82
C LYS A 351 -10.33 18.23 -18.73
N MET A 352 -9.87 18.01 -17.51
CA MET A 352 -8.99 16.94 -17.13
C MET A 352 -9.72 15.65 -17.49
N GLN A 353 -9.53 15.18 -18.72
CA GLN A 353 -9.69 13.77 -19.00
C GLN A 353 -8.49 13.12 -18.33
N LEU A 354 -8.62 12.82 -17.03
CA LEU A 354 -8.06 11.57 -16.57
C LEU A 354 -8.62 10.53 -17.54
N GLU A 355 -7.77 9.77 -18.18
CA GLU A 355 -8.20 8.44 -18.62
C GLU A 355 -8.41 7.61 -17.34
N CYS A 356 -9.45 7.97 -16.59
CA CYS A 356 -10.16 7.02 -15.76
C CYS A 356 -10.66 5.96 -16.75
N PRO A 357 -10.53 4.66 -16.46
CA PRO A 357 -11.22 3.65 -17.25
C PRO A 357 -12.67 4.08 -17.41
N GLU A 358 -13.19 4.05 -18.65
CA GLU A 358 -14.58 4.43 -18.90
C GLU A 358 -15.46 3.61 -17.96
N LYS A 359 -16.23 4.30 -17.12
CA LYS A 359 -17.18 3.63 -16.24
C LYS A 359 -18.32 3.07 -17.10
N PRO A 360 -18.82 1.86 -16.82
CA PRO A 360 -18.47 0.99 -15.70
C PRO A 360 -17.10 0.30 -15.90
N VAL A 361 -16.32 0.21 -14.81
CA VAL A 361 -15.08 -0.59 -14.79
C VAL A 361 -15.47 -2.04 -14.56
N CYS A 362 -15.47 -2.84 -15.61
CA CYS A 362 -15.80 -4.26 -15.56
C CYS A 362 -14.57 -5.12 -15.85
N GLN A 363 -14.16 -5.93 -14.88
CA GLN A 363 -13.00 -6.81 -14.98
C GLN A 363 -13.41 -8.27 -14.79
N ARG A 364 -12.94 -9.13 -15.71
CA ARG A 364 -13.11 -10.58 -15.60
C ARG A 364 -12.25 -11.10 -14.45
N LEU A 365 -12.83 -11.94 -13.60
CA LEU A 365 -12.10 -12.67 -12.59
C LEU A 365 -11.13 -13.67 -13.27
N PRO A 366 -9.88 -13.81 -12.79
CA PRO A 366 -8.95 -14.81 -13.31
C PRO A 366 -9.50 -16.24 -13.21
N GLU A 367 -10.28 -16.49 -12.15
CA GLU A 367 -11.05 -17.71 -11.94
C GLU A 367 -12.43 -17.34 -11.39
N VAL A 368 -13.44 -18.16 -11.65
CA VAL A 368 -14.80 -17.92 -11.12
C VAL A 368 -14.79 -17.83 -9.60
N MET A 369 -15.76 -17.10 -9.05
CA MET A 369 -15.85 -16.95 -7.61
C MET A 369 -16.13 -18.29 -6.92
N ALA A 370 -15.44 -18.56 -5.82
CA ALA A 370 -15.59 -19.79 -5.05
C ALA A 370 -15.29 -19.51 -3.57
N PRO A 371 -15.76 -20.36 -2.64
CA PRO A 371 -15.44 -20.23 -1.24
C PRO A 371 -13.92 -20.16 -1.01
N GLY A 372 -13.47 -19.18 -0.23
CA GLY A 372 -12.06 -18.88 0.02
C GLY A 372 -11.47 -17.79 -0.87
N ARG A 373 -12.16 -17.38 -1.95
CA ARG A 373 -11.72 -16.28 -2.82
C ARG A 373 -12.05 -14.92 -2.22
N LEU A 374 -11.23 -13.93 -2.55
CA LEU A 374 -11.35 -12.55 -2.10
C LEU A 374 -11.32 -11.60 -3.30
N VAL A 375 -12.27 -10.67 -3.34
CA VAL A 375 -12.25 -9.50 -4.22
C VAL A 375 -11.97 -8.26 -3.38
N ILE A 376 -10.96 -7.47 -3.76
CA ILE A 376 -10.66 -6.18 -3.12
C ILE A 376 -10.87 -5.07 -4.15
N VAL A 377 -11.67 -4.06 -3.81
CA VAL A 377 -11.86 -2.85 -4.62
C VAL A 377 -11.37 -1.65 -3.81
N THR A 378 -10.36 -0.95 -4.31
CA THR A 378 -9.91 0.32 -3.72
C THR A 378 -10.22 1.47 -4.67
N GLY A 379 -10.52 2.62 -4.10
CA GLY A 379 -10.82 3.82 -4.87
C GLY A 379 -11.00 5.04 -3.99
N VAL A 380 -11.36 6.16 -4.60
CA VAL A 380 -11.69 7.42 -3.93
C VAL A 380 -13.14 7.76 -4.21
N VAL A 381 -13.91 8.13 -3.19
CA VAL A 381 -15.27 8.65 -3.40
C VAL A 381 -15.17 10.01 -4.07
N GLU A 382 -15.90 10.23 -5.16
CA GLU A 382 -15.86 11.52 -5.86
C GLU A 382 -16.37 12.67 -4.96
N PRO A 383 -15.93 13.93 -5.21
CA PRO A 383 -16.58 15.10 -4.62
C PRO A 383 -18.06 15.14 -5.01
N LYS A 384 -18.95 15.40 -4.05
CA LYS A 384 -20.41 15.42 -4.18
C LYS A 384 -21.00 14.10 -4.73
N PRO A 385 -20.80 12.96 -4.05
CA PRO A 385 -21.26 11.68 -4.53
C PRO A 385 -22.79 11.55 -4.38
N ASP A 386 -23.45 10.94 -5.37
CA ASP A 386 -24.84 10.52 -5.25
C ASP A 386 -24.90 9.07 -4.71
N ARG A 387 -24.35 8.14 -5.50
CA ARG A 387 -24.25 6.71 -5.16
C ARG A 387 -23.20 6.05 -6.04
N PHE A 388 -22.70 4.92 -5.57
CA PHE A 388 -21.89 4.04 -6.40
C PHE A 388 -22.20 2.57 -6.13
N TYR A 389 -21.74 1.66 -6.98
CA TYR A 389 -21.89 0.24 -6.74
C TYR A 389 -20.66 -0.59 -7.09
N VAL A 390 -20.56 -1.73 -6.41
CA VAL A 390 -19.67 -2.84 -6.73
C VAL A 390 -20.55 -4.07 -6.95
N ASN A 391 -20.54 -4.60 -8.17
CA ASN A 391 -21.26 -5.80 -8.54
C ASN A 391 -20.29 -6.98 -8.67
N LEU A 392 -20.66 -8.11 -8.08
CA LEU A 392 -20.19 -9.42 -8.48
C LEU A 392 -21.23 -10.01 -9.44
N GLN A 393 -20.89 -10.13 -10.73
CA GLN A 393 -21.85 -10.50 -11.78
C GLN A 393 -21.32 -11.57 -12.75
N THR A 394 -22.26 -12.13 -13.54
CA THR A 394 -22.06 -13.30 -14.43
C THR A 394 -21.66 -12.94 -15.87
N ASP A 395 -21.70 -11.66 -16.24
CA ASP A 395 -21.30 -11.11 -17.54
C ASP A 395 -21.14 -9.58 -17.41
N VAL A 396 -20.71 -8.86 -18.44
CA VAL A 396 -20.49 -7.40 -18.45
C VAL A 396 -21.79 -6.61 -18.73
N GLY A 397 -22.82 -7.24 -19.29
CA GLY A 397 -24.03 -6.56 -19.79
C GLY A 397 -25.03 -6.12 -18.71
N ASP A 398 -25.89 -5.16 -19.07
CA ASP A 398 -26.96 -4.60 -18.21
C ASP A 398 -28.03 -5.61 -17.78
N THR A 399 -28.05 -6.79 -18.39
CA THR A 399 -28.95 -7.91 -18.04
C THR A 399 -28.24 -9.02 -17.27
N ALA A 400 -26.98 -8.82 -16.87
CA ALA A 400 -26.21 -9.81 -16.14
C ALA A 400 -26.87 -10.12 -14.79
N ASP A 401 -26.86 -11.40 -14.42
CA ASP A 401 -27.20 -11.80 -13.07
C ASP A 401 -26.11 -11.33 -12.10
N VAL A 402 -26.53 -10.80 -10.96
CA VAL A 402 -25.67 -10.16 -9.96
C VAL A 402 -25.76 -10.93 -8.65
N GLY A 403 -24.68 -11.62 -8.26
CA GLY A 403 -24.58 -12.39 -7.02
C GLY A 403 -24.50 -11.50 -5.78
N LEU A 404 -23.86 -10.34 -5.90
CA LEU A 404 -23.81 -9.31 -4.87
C LEU A 404 -23.79 -7.93 -5.55
N HIS A 405 -24.77 -7.10 -5.23
CA HIS A 405 -24.80 -5.68 -5.55
C HIS A 405 -24.58 -4.91 -4.26
N LEU A 406 -23.38 -4.35 -4.07
CA LEU A 406 -23.05 -3.48 -2.94
C LEU A 406 -23.23 -2.02 -3.37
N ASN A 407 -24.18 -1.30 -2.79
CA ASN A 407 -24.55 0.04 -3.23
C ASN A 407 -24.61 1.07 -2.09
N PRO A 408 -23.50 1.80 -1.84
CA PRO A 408 -23.50 2.97 -0.97
C PRO A 408 -24.27 4.15 -1.57
N ARG A 409 -25.22 4.71 -0.81
CA ARG A 409 -26.14 5.79 -1.19
C ARG A 409 -25.92 7.02 -0.31
N PHE A 410 -25.32 8.07 -0.88
CA PHE A 410 -25.03 9.34 -0.19
C PHE A 410 -26.20 10.33 -0.25
N ASP A 411 -27.10 10.13 -1.22
CA ASP A 411 -28.33 10.89 -1.48
C ASP A 411 -29.47 10.56 -0.51
N THR A 412 -29.37 9.46 0.24
CA THR A 412 -30.35 9.05 1.26
C THR A 412 -30.13 9.77 2.61
N LYS A 413 -31.21 9.97 3.37
CA LYS A 413 -31.18 10.56 4.72
C LYS A 413 -31.92 9.66 5.71
N PRO A 414 -31.21 8.94 6.62
CA PRO A 414 -29.75 8.89 6.75
C PRO A 414 -29.08 8.19 5.56
N ARG A 415 -27.79 8.47 5.33
CA ARG A 415 -26.99 7.76 4.32
C ARG A 415 -27.02 6.26 4.61
N SER A 416 -27.06 5.45 3.56
CA SER A 416 -27.31 4.01 3.68
C SER A 416 -26.48 3.19 2.70
N VAL A 417 -26.12 1.97 3.10
CA VAL A 417 -25.56 0.96 2.18
C VAL A 417 -26.61 -0.11 1.97
N VAL A 418 -26.90 -0.41 0.70
CA VAL A 418 -27.85 -1.44 0.31
C VAL A 418 -27.12 -2.59 -0.35
N LEU A 419 -27.48 -3.81 0.03
CA LEU A 419 -27.04 -5.05 -0.61
C LEU A 419 -28.22 -5.68 -1.34
N ASN A 420 -28.00 -6.18 -2.54
CA ASN A 420 -29.01 -6.94 -3.26
C ASN A 420 -28.39 -7.99 -4.19
N SER A 421 -29.22 -8.75 -4.89
CA SER A 421 -28.85 -9.64 -5.98
C SER A 421 -29.86 -9.50 -7.11
N ARG A 422 -29.48 -9.93 -8.31
CA ARG A 422 -30.36 -9.97 -9.48
C ARG A 422 -30.28 -11.35 -10.13
N ASP A 423 -31.40 -12.04 -10.28
CA ASP A 423 -31.47 -13.34 -10.94
C ASP A 423 -32.52 -13.26 -12.06
N ARG A 424 -32.14 -13.71 -13.26
CA ARG A 424 -32.94 -13.64 -14.49
C ARG A 424 -33.51 -12.25 -14.72
N ASP A 425 -32.63 -11.27 -14.69
CA ASP A 425 -32.95 -9.86 -14.93
C ASP A 425 -33.82 -9.19 -13.84
N GLN A 426 -34.18 -9.90 -12.76
CA GLN A 426 -35.03 -9.38 -11.69
C GLN A 426 -34.26 -9.14 -10.39
N TRP A 427 -34.27 -7.88 -9.94
CA TRP A 427 -33.76 -7.50 -8.62
C TRP A 427 -34.56 -8.17 -7.51
N GLN A 428 -33.85 -8.70 -6.52
CA GLN A 428 -34.44 -9.36 -5.37
C GLN A 428 -34.72 -8.35 -4.25
N GLU A 429 -35.06 -8.84 -3.06
CA GLU A 429 -35.32 -7.99 -1.89
C GLU A 429 -34.05 -7.26 -1.42
N GLU A 430 -34.09 -5.93 -1.36
CA GLU A 430 -33.00 -5.11 -0.85
C GLU A 430 -32.74 -5.39 0.64
N VAL A 431 -31.48 -5.54 1.01
CA VAL A 431 -31.03 -5.63 2.40
C VAL A 431 -30.29 -4.34 2.73
N GLN A 432 -30.90 -3.48 3.54
CA GLN A 432 -30.23 -2.29 4.05
C GLN A 432 -29.32 -2.68 5.22
N VAL A 433 -28.05 -2.30 5.15
CA VAL A 433 -27.10 -2.56 6.24
C VAL A 433 -27.46 -1.70 7.45
N THR A 434 -27.82 -2.33 8.56
CA THR A 434 -28.20 -1.65 9.82
C THR A 434 -27.02 -1.65 10.79
N GLY A 435 -26.48 -0.47 11.14
CA GLY A 435 -25.37 -0.33 12.07
C GLY A 435 -24.90 1.12 12.28
N ASP A 436 -24.13 1.36 13.35
CA ASP A 436 -23.65 2.69 13.75
C ASP A 436 -22.52 3.18 12.81
N LYS A 437 -22.91 4.07 11.88
CA LYS A 437 -22.11 4.87 10.92
C LYS A 437 -21.94 4.28 9.51
N PHE A 438 -22.27 5.13 8.53
CA PHE A 438 -22.01 4.92 7.11
C PHE A 438 -20.49 5.00 6.84
N PRO A 439 -19.86 3.97 6.22
CA PRO A 439 -18.40 3.78 6.26
C PRO A 439 -17.63 4.54 5.17
N PHE A 440 -18.32 5.34 4.34
CA PHE A 440 -17.70 6.08 3.24
C PHE A 440 -17.78 7.59 3.46
N THR A 441 -16.69 8.27 3.13
CA THR A 441 -16.55 9.73 3.24
C THR A 441 -16.28 10.33 1.86
N GLU A 442 -16.97 11.42 1.53
CA GLU A 442 -16.78 12.17 0.28
C GLU A 442 -15.31 12.61 0.13
N GLY A 443 -14.76 12.46 -1.08
CA GLY A 443 -13.36 12.81 -1.37
C GLY A 443 -12.31 11.93 -0.69
N SER A 444 -12.71 10.89 0.05
CA SER A 444 -11.81 10.04 0.82
C SER A 444 -11.57 8.69 0.13
N PRO A 445 -10.38 8.09 0.31
CA PRO A 445 -10.12 6.74 -0.17
C PRO A 445 -10.93 5.71 0.62
N PHE A 446 -11.19 4.57 -0.02
CA PHE A 446 -11.80 3.41 0.60
C PHE A 446 -11.17 2.12 0.09
N GLU A 447 -11.30 1.07 0.90
CA GLU A 447 -11.06 -0.31 0.52
C GLU A 447 -12.30 -1.15 0.84
N ILE A 448 -12.84 -1.84 -0.15
CA ILE A 448 -13.91 -2.82 0.01
C ILE A 448 -13.29 -4.21 -0.17
N GLN A 449 -13.49 -5.10 0.81
CA GLN A 449 -13.12 -6.50 0.71
C GLN A 449 -14.38 -7.37 0.69
N VAL A 450 -14.53 -8.21 -0.32
CA VAL A 450 -15.61 -9.19 -0.44
C VAL A 450 -15.03 -10.58 -0.37
N HIS A 451 -15.19 -11.21 0.80
CA HIS A 451 -14.77 -12.59 1.05
C HIS A 451 -15.90 -13.53 0.65
N CYS A 452 -15.66 -14.42 -0.31
CA CYS A 452 -16.61 -15.48 -0.63
C CYS A 452 -16.45 -16.62 0.37
N GLN A 453 -17.48 -16.84 1.19
CA GLN A 453 -17.57 -17.98 2.12
C GLN A 453 -18.48 -19.05 1.52
N PRO A 454 -18.57 -20.26 2.11
CA PRO A 454 -19.42 -21.34 1.57
C PRO A 454 -20.89 -20.95 1.34
N GLU A 455 -21.47 -20.12 2.22
CA GLU A 455 -22.92 -19.81 2.20
C GLU A 455 -23.24 -18.32 1.97
N LYS A 456 -22.23 -17.46 1.91
CA LYS A 456 -22.41 -15.99 1.89
C LYS A 456 -21.19 -15.24 1.38
N TYR A 457 -21.40 -13.97 1.02
CA TYR A 457 -20.36 -12.97 0.91
C TYR A 457 -20.21 -12.22 2.23
N ARG A 458 -18.99 -12.16 2.77
CA ARG A 458 -18.66 -11.29 3.90
C ARG A 458 -17.98 -10.03 3.38
N VAL A 459 -18.59 -8.88 3.65
CA VAL A 459 -18.13 -7.58 3.17
C VAL A 459 -17.48 -6.79 4.32
N LEU A 460 -16.26 -6.32 4.09
CA LEU A 460 -15.56 -5.38 4.96
C LEU A 460 -15.29 -4.09 4.20
N VAL A 461 -15.33 -2.96 4.90
CA VAL A 461 -14.95 -1.66 4.38
C VAL A 461 -13.92 -1.04 5.31
N ASN A 462 -12.76 -0.67 4.78
CA ASN A 462 -11.63 -0.10 5.54
C ASN A 462 -11.25 -0.96 6.75
N GLY A 463 -11.22 -2.28 6.56
CA GLY A 463 -10.95 -3.27 7.63
C GLY A 463 -12.10 -3.50 8.62
N GLY A 464 -13.13 -2.65 8.64
CA GLY A 464 -14.32 -2.80 9.47
C GLY A 464 -15.34 -3.75 8.85
N PHE A 465 -15.96 -4.61 9.66
CA PHE A 465 -17.08 -5.44 9.20
C PHE A 465 -18.25 -4.56 8.77
N LEU A 466 -18.73 -4.75 7.54
CA LEU A 466 -19.91 -4.08 7.04
C LEU A 466 -21.14 -4.98 7.14
N ALA A 467 -21.09 -6.14 6.50
CA ALA A 467 -22.25 -7.03 6.38
C ALA A 467 -21.89 -8.44 5.93
N ASP A 468 -22.77 -9.38 6.27
CA ASP A 468 -22.80 -10.72 5.72
C ASP A 468 -24.04 -10.82 4.80
N PHE A 469 -23.85 -11.13 3.51
CA PHE A 469 -24.91 -11.26 2.52
C PHE A 469 -25.00 -12.71 2.01
N PRO A 470 -26.10 -13.44 2.24
CA PRO A 470 -26.20 -14.84 1.85
C PRO A 470 -26.14 -15.01 0.34
N HIS A 471 -25.58 -16.14 -0.12
CA HIS A 471 -25.57 -16.48 -1.54
C HIS A 471 -26.99 -16.68 -2.04
N ARG A 472 -27.51 -15.71 -2.81
CA ARG A 472 -28.79 -15.82 -3.52
C ARG A 472 -28.64 -16.38 -4.93
N LEU A 473 -27.40 -16.39 -5.42
CA LEU A 473 -26.96 -17.04 -6.65
C LEU A 473 -25.77 -17.93 -6.33
N ASP A 474 -25.63 -19.02 -7.09
CA ASP A 474 -24.43 -19.86 -7.03
C ASP A 474 -23.19 -19.02 -7.37
N CYS A 475 -22.28 -18.91 -6.41
CA CYS A 475 -21.08 -18.09 -6.53
C CYS A 475 -20.18 -18.51 -7.70
N SER A 476 -20.18 -19.79 -8.11
CA SER A 476 -19.38 -20.27 -9.25
C SER A 476 -19.86 -19.73 -10.61
N ARG A 477 -21.05 -19.12 -10.65
CA ARG A 477 -21.55 -18.42 -11.84
C ARG A 477 -20.90 -17.03 -12.01
N ILE A 478 -20.31 -16.48 -10.97
CA ILE A 478 -19.74 -15.14 -10.97
C ILE A 478 -18.34 -15.18 -11.58
N ASP A 479 -18.13 -14.44 -12.66
CA ASP A 479 -16.84 -14.32 -13.34
C ASP A 479 -16.46 -12.86 -13.67
N TYR A 480 -17.22 -11.87 -13.20
CA TYR A 480 -16.90 -10.44 -13.34
C TYR A 480 -17.10 -9.65 -12.04
N VAL A 481 -16.27 -8.61 -11.90
CA VAL A 481 -16.50 -7.49 -10.97
C VAL A 481 -16.74 -6.24 -11.79
N CYS A 482 -17.85 -5.56 -11.52
CA CYS A 482 -18.19 -4.30 -12.19
C CYS A 482 -18.38 -3.18 -11.16
N VAL A 483 -17.70 -2.06 -11.38
CA VAL A 483 -17.68 -0.91 -10.46
C VAL A 483 -18.04 0.36 -11.20
N ASP A 484 -18.98 1.13 -10.68
CA ASP A 484 -19.55 2.31 -11.36
C ASP A 484 -20.24 3.27 -10.37
N GLY A 485 -20.56 4.47 -10.84
CA GLY A 485 -21.17 5.56 -10.09
C GLY A 485 -20.15 6.59 -9.57
N SER A 486 -20.47 7.26 -8.47
CA SER A 486 -19.70 8.41 -7.94
C SER A 486 -18.42 8.03 -7.19
N LEU A 487 -17.51 7.31 -7.84
CA LEU A 487 -16.18 6.97 -7.33
C LEU A 487 -15.11 7.04 -8.43
N ILE A 488 -13.84 7.07 -8.05
CA ILE A 488 -12.71 6.79 -8.92
C ILE A 488 -12.15 5.43 -8.48
N VAL A 489 -12.07 4.45 -9.39
CA VAL A 489 -11.47 3.14 -9.11
C VAL A 489 -9.96 3.28 -9.18
N ASP A 490 -9.26 2.95 -8.10
CA ASP A 490 -7.79 2.88 -8.09
C ASP A 490 -7.30 1.48 -8.47
N ARG A 491 -7.96 0.43 -7.96
CA ARG A 491 -7.55 -0.96 -8.18
C ARG A 491 -8.68 -1.93 -7.88
N VAL A 492 -8.74 -3.03 -8.64
CA VAL A 492 -9.48 -4.25 -8.30
C VAL A 492 -8.47 -5.39 -8.20
N VAL A 493 -8.44 -6.11 -7.09
CA VAL A 493 -7.54 -7.25 -6.82
C VAL A 493 -8.36 -8.50 -6.57
N PHE A 494 -7.82 -9.62 -7.03
CA PHE A 494 -8.36 -10.96 -6.82
C PHE A 494 -7.32 -11.79 -6.08
N ALA A 495 -7.72 -12.46 -5.00
CA ALA A 495 -6.87 -13.33 -4.21
C ALA A 495 -7.55 -14.66 -3.89
#